data_AF-A0A9Q4CUQ6-F1
#
_entry.id   AF-A0A9Q4CUQ6-F1
#
_cell.length_a   1.000
_cell.length_b   1.000
_cell.length_c   1.000
_cell.angle_alpha   90.00
_cell.angle_beta   90.00
_cell.angle_gamma   90.00
#
_symmetry.space_group_name_H-M   'P 1'
#
loop_
_entity.id
_entity.type
_entity.pdbx_description
1 polymer ?
#
loop_
_entity_poly.entity_id
_entity_poly.type
_entity_poly.pdbx_seq_one_letter_code
_entity_poly.pdbx_strand_id
1 'polypeptide(L)'
;MPEKNLPIKIFEKRKNVDDRLTEGGGNSVPPKWVLQDEDALVGKSVQLLNSIHHMQQDLTGRFEKYENVPAVMTARIIDDALAKSHRSDFVKALTPSRQDRLIGFSDNSELLIKVEEPKQLMEIDKQLRAVERNAKAISGVESINLFDPKIEVEGTPLDKDGRYVLKVRLFNFKNSQQNQNVLLKFKDVLSINSHFHFVRQVQYAEGLDILHITTDSLEAIDDISDFSAIQSIQSMPTVEVVLDDFF
;
A
#
# COMPACT_ATOMS: atom_id res chain seq x y z
N MET A 1 -11.42 -23.46 58.75
CA MET A 1 -10.94 -22.59 57.65
C MET A 1 -10.22 -23.49 56.67
N PRO A 2 -10.71 -23.72 55.44
CA PRO A 2 -10.03 -24.58 54.49
C PRO A 2 -8.82 -23.82 53.92
N GLU A 3 -7.64 -24.42 54.00
CA GLU A 3 -6.42 -23.89 53.40
C GLU A 3 -6.61 -23.72 51.89
N LYS A 4 -6.54 -22.48 51.41
CA LYS A 4 -6.53 -22.16 49.98
C LYS A 4 -5.20 -22.58 49.38
N ASN A 5 -5.06 -23.87 49.07
CA ASN A 5 -3.97 -24.37 48.24
C ASN A 5 -4.21 -23.95 46.79
N LEU A 6 -3.78 -22.73 46.46
CA LEU A 6 -3.70 -22.30 45.07
C LEU A 6 -2.65 -23.15 44.36
N PRO A 7 -2.94 -23.70 43.16
CA PRO A 7 -1.95 -24.49 42.45
C PRO A 7 -0.76 -23.62 42.04
N ILE A 8 0.39 -23.87 42.65
CA ILE A 8 1.66 -23.24 42.27
C ILE A 8 2.18 -23.98 41.04
N LYS A 9 2.26 -23.26 39.91
CA LYS A 9 2.83 -23.77 38.66
C LYS A 9 4.29 -23.33 38.60
N ILE A 10 5.20 -24.27 38.83
CA ILE A 10 6.65 -24.04 38.81
C ILE A 10 7.13 -24.17 37.36
N PHE A 11 7.78 -23.13 36.85
CA PHE A 11 8.43 -23.14 35.54
C PHE A 11 9.94 -23.28 35.75
N GLU A 12 10.50 -24.44 35.40
CA GLU A 12 11.95 -24.68 35.38
C GLU A 12 12.42 -24.76 33.91
N LYS A 13 13.58 -24.18 33.59
CA LYS A 13 14.21 -24.40 32.28
C LYS A 13 14.69 -25.85 32.21
N ARG A 14 14.42 -26.55 31.10
CA ARG A 14 14.83 -27.95 30.90
C ARG A 14 16.36 -28.05 30.96
N LYS A 15 16.89 -29.04 31.67
CA LYS A 15 18.33 -29.15 31.99
C LYS A 15 19.21 -29.64 30.84
N ASN A 16 18.71 -30.48 29.93
CA ASN A 16 19.60 -31.29 29.08
C ASN A 16 19.39 -31.27 27.56
N VAL A 17 18.29 -30.75 27.00
CA VAL A 17 18.17 -30.56 25.53
C VAL A 17 17.22 -29.40 25.24
N ASP A 18 17.70 -28.45 24.43
CA ASP A 18 16.90 -27.40 23.81
C ASP A 18 16.38 -27.91 22.46
N ASP A 19 15.15 -28.44 22.42
CA ASP A 19 14.48 -28.79 21.15
C ASP A 19 14.04 -27.53 20.36
N ARG A 20 14.27 -26.34 20.91
CA ARG A 20 14.25 -25.10 20.13
C ARG A 20 15.65 -24.84 19.64
N LEU A 21 16.05 -25.58 18.61
CA LEU A 21 17.10 -25.14 17.71
C LEU A 21 16.79 -23.70 17.29
N THR A 22 17.36 -22.70 17.96
CA THR A 22 17.68 -21.45 17.30
C THR A 22 18.91 -21.74 16.45
N GLU A 23 18.69 -22.37 15.29
CA GLU A 23 19.61 -22.23 14.17
C GLU A 23 19.49 -20.78 13.66
N GLY A 24 20.00 -19.86 14.45
CA GLY A 24 20.10 -18.44 14.13
C GLY A 24 21.54 -18.06 13.84
N GLY A 25 22.34 -18.97 13.28
CA GLY A 25 23.61 -18.64 12.66
C GLY A 25 23.33 -18.18 11.24
N GLY A 26 23.51 -16.89 10.96
CA GLY A 26 23.31 -16.33 9.63
C GLY A 26 24.14 -17.09 8.61
N ASN A 27 23.48 -17.95 7.83
CA ASN A 27 24.12 -18.62 6.71
C ASN A 27 24.43 -17.54 5.67
N SER A 28 25.70 -17.38 5.31
CA SER A 28 26.16 -16.46 4.26
C SER A 28 25.78 -16.94 2.86
N VAL A 29 25.26 -18.16 2.74
CA VAL A 29 24.70 -18.68 1.50
C VAL A 29 23.42 -17.90 1.15
N PRO A 30 23.32 -17.31 -0.05
CA PRO A 30 22.10 -16.64 -0.49
C PRO A 30 20.91 -17.62 -0.55
N PRO A 31 19.68 -17.17 -0.25
CA PRO A 31 18.50 -18.02 -0.38
C PRO A 31 18.35 -18.60 -1.80
N LYS A 32 17.72 -19.78 -1.91
CA LYS A 32 17.56 -20.49 -3.19
C LYS A 32 16.83 -19.70 -4.28
N TRP A 33 15.95 -18.78 -3.88
CA TRP A 33 15.18 -17.93 -4.78
C TRP A 33 16.00 -16.76 -5.36
N VAL A 34 17.22 -16.53 -4.87
CA VAL A 34 18.13 -15.53 -5.44
C VAL A 34 18.69 -16.10 -6.74
N LEU A 35 18.52 -15.37 -7.85
CA LEU A 35 19.03 -15.74 -9.16
C LEU A 35 20.56 -15.83 -9.10
N GLN A 36 21.08 -17.01 -9.43
CA GLN A 36 22.53 -17.28 -9.50
C GLN A 36 23.08 -17.07 -10.91
N ASP A 37 22.21 -17.15 -11.92
CA ASP A 37 22.55 -16.89 -13.31
C ASP A 37 22.61 -15.38 -13.55
N GLU A 38 23.76 -14.90 -14.03
CA GLU A 38 24.02 -13.48 -14.21
C GLU A 38 23.11 -12.87 -15.28
N ASP A 39 22.90 -13.59 -16.40
CA ASP A 39 22.04 -13.12 -17.50
C ASP A 39 20.58 -13.00 -17.05
N ALA A 40 20.07 -13.96 -16.29
CA ALA A 40 18.72 -13.90 -15.72
C ALA A 40 18.57 -12.73 -14.72
N LEU A 41 19.58 -12.48 -13.89
CA LEU A 41 19.57 -11.40 -12.92
C LEU A 41 19.63 -10.02 -13.60
N VAL A 42 20.48 -9.87 -14.61
CA VAL A 42 20.55 -8.66 -15.45
C VAL A 42 19.25 -8.46 -16.21
N GLY A 43 18.68 -9.50 -16.81
CA GLY A 43 17.39 -9.46 -17.49
C GLY A 43 16.26 -9.00 -16.56
N LYS A 44 16.23 -9.50 -15.32
CA LYS A 44 15.26 -9.07 -14.30
C LYS A 44 15.47 -7.60 -13.91
N SER A 45 16.72 -7.17 -13.74
CA SER A 45 17.03 -5.76 -13.48
C SER A 45 16.52 -4.85 -14.60
N VAL A 46 16.76 -5.21 -15.86
CA VAL A 46 16.27 -4.47 -17.04
C VAL A 46 14.74 -4.39 -17.05
N GLN A 47 14.04 -5.48 -16.73
CA GLN A 47 12.58 -5.48 -16.63
C GLN A 47 12.10 -4.46 -15.58
N LEU A 48 12.68 -4.48 -14.38
CA LEU A 48 12.30 -3.56 -13.30
C LEU A 48 12.65 -2.10 -13.63
N LEU A 49 13.80 -1.87 -14.28
CA LEU A 49 14.22 -0.55 -14.75
C LEU A 49 13.24 0.02 -15.78
N ASN A 50 12.75 -0.82 -16.71
CA ASN A 50 11.74 -0.39 -17.66
C ASN A 50 10.48 0.09 -16.94
N SER A 51 9.99 -0.63 -15.92
CA SER A 51 8.84 -0.17 -15.11
C SER A 51 9.10 1.18 -14.43
N ILE A 52 10.31 1.39 -13.88
CA ILE A 52 10.69 2.67 -13.26
C ILE A 52 10.67 3.81 -14.30
N HIS A 53 11.20 3.58 -15.49
CA HIS A 53 11.21 4.60 -16.56
C HIS A 53 9.80 4.97 -17.04
N HIS A 54 8.89 3.99 -17.19
CA HIS A 54 7.50 4.27 -17.53
C HIS A 54 6.82 5.10 -16.44
N MET A 55 7.01 4.74 -15.17
CA MET A 55 6.44 5.48 -14.05
C MET A 55 6.95 6.93 -13.96
N GLN A 56 8.22 7.18 -14.31
CA GLN A 56 8.75 8.55 -14.36
C GLN A 56 8.02 9.41 -15.39
N GLN A 57 7.63 8.83 -16.53
CA GLN A 57 6.84 9.53 -17.55
C GLN A 57 5.44 9.83 -17.02
N ASP A 58 4.77 8.83 -16.44
CA ASP A 58 3.39 8.96 -15.94
C ASP A 58 3.29 9.97 -14.78
N LEU A 59 4.27 10.00 -13.88
CA LEU A 59 4.24 10.85 -12.70
C LEU A 59 4.55 12.33 -12.98
N THR A 60 5.24 12.63 -14.09
CA THR A 60 5.61 14.02 -14.41
C THR A 60 4.36 14.89 -14.52
N GLY A 61 3.39 14.49 -15.34
CA GLY A 61 2.12 15.23 -15.48
C GLY A 61 1.26 15.22 -14.21
N ARG A 62 1.28 14.13 -13.43
CA ARG A 62 0.51 14.04 -12.18
C ARG A 62 1.04 14.98 -11.10
N PHE A 63 2.36 15.11 -10.95
CA PHE A 63 2.96 16.04 -9.99
C PHE A 63 2.78 17.51 -10.38
N GLU A 64 2.71 17.81 -11.69
CA GLU A 64 2.35 19.15 -12.18
C GLU A 64 0.87 19.46 -11.92
N LYS A 65 -0.04 18.50 -12.16
CA LYS A 65 -1.49 18.67 -11.93
C LYS A 65 -1.84 18.76 -10.44
N TYR A 66 -1.19 17.94 -9.61
CA TYR A 66 -1.51 17.79 -8.19
C TYR A 66 -0.32 18.16 -7.31
N GLU A 67 -0.08 19.46 -7.19
CA GLU A 67 1.02 19.98 -6.39
C GLU A 67 0.98 19.45 -4.94
N ASN A 68 2.12 18.96 -4.46
CA ASN A 68 2.30 18.40 -3.11
C ASN A 68 1.43 17.16 -2.79
N VAL A 69 0.91 16.46 -3.80
CA VAL A 69 0.22 15.17 -3.63
C VAL A 69 1.18 14.03 -3.97
N PRO A 70 1.58 13.20 -2.99
CA PRO A 70 2.43 12.06 -3.27
C PRO A 70 1.71 10.99 -4.09
N ALA A 71 2.47 10.28 -4.91
CA ALA A 71 2.04 9.06 -5.53
C ALA A 71 2.45 7.83 -4.70
N VAL A 72 1.83 6.69 -4.99
CA VAL A 72 2.16 5.41 -4.38
C VAL A 72 2.66 4.45 -5.45
N MET A 73 3.85 3.91 -5.24
CA MET A 73 4.44 2.82 -6.01
C MET A 73 4.18 1.50 -5.28
N THR A 74 3.88 0.44 -6.03
CA THR A 74 3.83 -0.93 -5.53
C THR A 74 5.05 -1.71 -6.00
N ALA A 75 5.59 -2.56 -5.13
CA ALA A 75 6.56 -3.58 -5.51
C ALA A 75 6.11 -4.94 -4.98
N ARG A 76 5.73 -5.82 -5.90
CA ARG A 76 5.26 -7.17 -5.58
C ARG A 76 6.46 -8.06 -5.27
N ILE A 77 6.43 -8.76 -4.15
CA ILE A 77 7.50 -9.64 -3.70
C ILE A 77 7.09 -11.09 -3.94
N ILE A 78 7.99 -11.90 -4.48
CA ILE A 78 7.73 -13.33 -4.69
C ILE A 78 7.48 -14.04 -3.36
N ASP A 79 6.66 -15.09 -3.37
CA ASP A 79 6.21 -15.76 -2.14
C ASP A 79 7.38 -16.29 -1.30
N ASP A 80 8.40 -16.87 -1.96
CA ASP A 80 9.62 -17.40 -1.32
C ASP A 80 10.45 -16.32 -0.61
N ALA A 81 10.24 -15.05 -0.95
CA ALA A 81 10.94 -13.88 -0.42
C ALA A 81 10.13 -13.11 0.64
N LEU A 82 8.91 -13.52 0.97
CA LEU A 82 8.00 -12.80 1.89
C LEU A 82 8.43 -12.82 3.37
N ALA A 83 9.37 -13.68 3.72
CA ALA A 83 9.81 -13.87 5.09
C ALA A 83 10.29 -12.54 5.71
N LYS A 84 9.96 -12.32 6.99
CA LYS A 84 10.27 -11.07 7.71
C LYS A 84 11.75 -10.72 7.70
N SER A 85 12.63 -11.73 7.70
CA SER A 85 14.10 -11.58 7.63
C SER A 85 14.60 -10.93 6.33
N HIS A 86 13.84 -11.03 5.23
CA HIS A 86 14.25 -10.49 3.93
C HIS A 86 13.69 -9.09 3.65
N ARG A 87 12.64 -8.68 4.38
CA ARG A 87 11.94 -7.40 4.18
C ARG A 87 12.86 -6.18 4.21
N SER A 88 13.90 -6.20 5.06
CA SER A 88 14.85 -5.10 5.15
C SER A 88 15.66 -4.90 3.86
N ASP A 89 15.94 -5.96 3.12
CA ASP A 89 16.73 -5.88 1.89
C ASP A 89 15.91 -5.18 0.78
N PHE A 90 14.62 -5.52 0.65
CA PHE A 90 13.71 -4.85 -0.29
C PHE A 90 13.47 -3.39 0.07
N VAL A 91 13.21 -3.10 1.35
CA VAL A 91 12.98 -1.72 1.81
C VAL A 91 14.21 -0.86 1.54
N LYS A 92 15.43 -1.34 1.82
CA LYS A 92 16.66 -0.59 1.55
C LYS A 92 16.86 -0.31 0.05
N ALA A 93 16.60 -1.30 -0.81
CA ALA A 93 16.77 -1.14 -2.25
C ALA A 93 15.73 -0.18 -2.86
N LEU A 94 14.49 -0.19 -2.36
CA LEU A 94 13.39 0.60 -2.91
C LEU A 94 13.16 1.94 -2.20
N THR A 95 13.78 2.16 -1.04
CA THR A 95 13.76 3.43 -0.29
C THR A 95 15.17 3.88 0.14
N PRO A 96 16.15 3.95 -0.78
CA PRO A 96 17.57 4.07 -0.46
C PRO A 96 17.95 5.31 0.37
N SER A 97 17.25 6.43 0.19
CA SER A 97 17.55 7.67 0.93
C SER A 97 16.75 7.81 2.24
N ARG A 98 15.55 7.23 2.32
CA ARG A 98 14.54 7.58 3.32
C ARG A 98 13.53 6.45 3.54
N GLN A 99 13.73 5.66 4.59
CA GLN A 99 12.85 4.53 4.93
C GLN A 99 11.44 4.97 5.35
N ASP A 100 11.26 6.23 5.76
CA ASP A 100 9.95 6.82 6.08
C ASP A 100 9.04 6.98 4.86
N ARG A 101 9.55 6.69 3.65
CA ARG A 101 8.74 6.52 2.43
C ARG A 101 7.93 5.22 2.42
N LEU A 102 8.25 4.25 3.27
CA LEU A 102 7.48 3.01 3.36
C LEU A 102 6.13 3.26 4.05
N ILE A 103 5.05 3.13 3.28
CA ILE A 103 3.67 3.17 3.81
C ILE A 103 3.39 1.86 4.55
N GLY A 104 3.68 0.72 3.92
CA GLY A 104 3.48 -0.58 4.53
C GLY A 104 3.53 -1.74 3.53
N PHE A 105 2.91 -2.84 3.91
CA PHE A 105 2.67 -3.99 3.05
C PHE A 105 1.17 -4.12 2.80
N SER A 106 0.78 -4.41 1.56
CA SER A 106 -0.58 -4.82 1.22
C SER A 106 -0.77 -6.33 1.46
N ASP A 107 -2.02 -6.79 1.46
CA ASP A 107 -2.36 -8.21 1.60
C ASP A 107 -1.90 -9.06 0.38
N ASN A 108 -1.57 -8.42 -0.74
CA ASN A 108 -1.15 -9.06 -1.99
C ASN A 108 0.38 -9.20 -2.12
N SER A 109 1.09 -9.26 -0.99
CA SER A 109 2.56 -9.36 -0.99
C SER A 109 3.27 -8.16 -1.62
N GLU A 110 2.65 -6.98 -1.61
CA GLU A 110 3.23 -5.77 -2.19
C GLU A 110 3.72 -4.79 -1.13
N LEU A 111 4.89 -4.21 -1.38
CA LEU A 111 5.39 -3.04 -0.67
C LEU A 111 4.71 -1.78 -1.23
N LEU A 112 4.13 -0.98 -0.34
CA LEU A 112 3.53 0.32 -0.67
C LEU A 112 4.52 1.43 -0.32
N ILE A 113 4.99 2.15 -1.34
CA ILE A 113 6.07 3.12 -1.21
C ILE A 113 5.62 4.48 -1.71
N LYS A 114 5.78 5.49 -0.86
CA LYS A 114 5.51 6.90 -1.19
C LYS A 114 6.56 7.44 -2.17
N VAL A 115 6.09 8.15 -3.19
CA VAL A 115 6.89 8.89 -4.17
C VAL A 115 6.42 10.35 -4.19
N GLU A 116 7.28 11.27 -3.78
CA GLU A 116 6.99 12.71 -3.68
C GLU A 116 7.64 13.51 -4.81
N GLU A 117 8.71 12.99 -5.41
CA GLU A 117 9.47 13.68 -6.44
C GLU A 117 10.10 12.69 -7.44
N PRO A 118 10.29 13.06 -8.71
CA PRO A 118 10.89 12.17 -9.72
C PRO A 118 12.29 11.68 -9.36
N LYS A 119 13.07 12.48 -8.62
CA LYS A 119 14.42 12.13 -8.15
C LYS A 119 14.42 10.83 -7.33
N GLN A 120 13.37 10.58 -6.57
CA GLN A 120 13.24 9.38 -5.74
C GLN A 120 13.17 8.09 -6.58
N LEU A 121 12.62 8.14 -7.80
CA LEU A 121 12.64 7.02 -8.74
C LEU A 121 14.03 6.83 -9.35
N MET A 122 14.78 7.91 -9.60
CA MET A 122 16.17 7.82 -10.06
C MET A 122 17.08 7.16 -9.02
N GLU A 123 16.80 7.32 -7.73
CA GLU A 123 17.54 6.63 -6.67
C GLU A 123 17.31 5.12 -6.72
N ILE A 124 16.08 4.69 -7.00
CA ILE A 124 15.72 3.27 -7.15
C ILE A 124 16.37 2.70 -8.41
N ASP A 125 16.32 3.42 -9.54
CA ASP A 125 17.04 3.06 -10.78
C ASP A 125 18.52 2.75 -10.49
N LYS A 126 19.21 3.63 -9.74
CA LYS A 126 20.61 3.40 -9.36
C LYS A 126 20.81 2.14 -8.53
N GLN A 127 19.85 1.77 -7.67
CA GLN A 127 19.92 0.51 -6.93
C GLN A 127 19.73 -0.69 -7.86
N LEU A 128 18.79 -0.64 -8.78
CA LEU A 128 18.52 -1.74 -9.72
C LEU A 128 19.68 -1.94 -10.71
N ARG A 129 20.39 -0.87 -11.11
CA ARG A 129 21.62 -0.96 -11.93
C ARG A 129 22.80 -1.59 -11.20
N ALA A 130 22.83 -1.53 -9.86
CA ALA A 130 23.87 -2.17 -9.06
C ALA A 130 23.53 -3.66 -8.83
N VAL A 131 23.50 -4.41 -9.94
CA VAL A 131 22.90 -5.76 -10.04
C VAL A 131 23.44 -6.73 -9.00
N GLU A 132 24.76 -6.90 -8.90
CA GLU A 132 25.39 -7.81 -7.95
C GLU A 132 25.11 -7.41 -6.49
N ARG A 133 25.25 -6.12 -6.17
CA ARG A 133 25.05 -5.59 -4.82
C ARG A 133 23.62 -5.79 -4.33
N ASN A 134 22.66 -5.71 -5.26
CA ASN A 134 21.23 -5.76 -4.98
C ASN A 134 20.57 -7.04 -5.50
N ALA A 135 21.34 -8.12 -5.71
CA ALA A 135 20.85 -9.36 -6.31
C ALA A 135 19.64 -9.95 -5.57
N LYS A 136 19.62 -9.89 -4.24
CA LYS A 136 18.47 -10.30 -3.41
C LYS A 136 17.22 -9.47 -3.72
N ALA A 137 17.35 -8.15 -3.77
CA ALA A 137 16.21 -7.27 -4.03
C ALA A 137 15.68 -7.49 -5.46
N ILE A 138 16.56 -7.55 -6.45
CA ILE A 138 16.21 -7.76 -7.86
C ILE A 138 15.55 -9.11 -8.08
N SER A 139 16.08 -10.18 -7.46
CA SER A 139 15.50 -11.53 -7.58
C SER A 139 14.15 -11.64 -6.88
N GLY A 140 14.00 -11.00 -5.72
CA GLY A 140 12.80 -11.13 -4.89
C GLY A 140 11.64 -10.22 -5.30
N VAL A 141 11.90 -9.15 -6.06
CA VAL A 141 10.85 -8.27 -6.58
C VAL A 141 10.32 -8.83 -7.91
N GLU A 142 9.05 -9.23 -7.93
CA GLU A 142 8.37 -9.74 -9.11
C GLU A 142 8.11 -8.62 -10.12
N SER A 143 7.51 -7.52 -9.65
CA SER A 143 7.14 -6.37 -10.48
C SER A 143 7.15 -5.09 -9.65
N ILE A 144 7.35 -3.96 -10.33
CA ILE A 144 7.18 -2.62 -9.78
C ILE A 144 6.17 -1.90 -10.66
N ASN A 145 5.13 -1.31 -10.05
CA ASN A 145 4.09 -0.59 -10.77
C ASN A 145 3.71 0.69 -10.02
N LEU A 146 3.05 1.60 -10.72
CA LEU A 146 2.30 2.65 -10.03
C LEU A 146 1.07 2.01 -9.39
N PHE A 147 0.66 2.49 -8.22
CA PHE A 147 -0.55 2.00 -7.59
C PHE A 147 -1.78 2.50 -8.36
N ASP A 148 -2.64 1.55 -8.75
CA ASP A 148 -3.95 1.85 -9.31
C ASP A 148 -5.03 1.74 -8.23
N PRO A 149 -5.94 2.72 -8.13
CA PRO A 149 -6.98 2.73 -7.11
C PRO A 149 -7.92 1.54 -7.26
N LYS A 150 -8.29 0.94 -6.13
CA LYS A 150 -9.27 -0.15 -6.12
C LYS A 150 -10.68 0.41 -6.32
N ILE A 151 -11.27 0.20 -7.49
CA ILE A 151 -12.62 0.68 -7.85
C ILE A 151 -13.62 -0.49 -7.80
N GLU A 152 -14.62 -0.41 -6.93
CA GLU A 152 -15.71 -1.40 -6.79
C GLU A 152 -17.05 -0.68 -6.63
N VAL A 153 -17.67 -0.29 -7.74
CA VAL A 153 -18.88 0.56 -7.78
C VAL A 153 -20.09 -0.10 -8.42
N GLU A 154 -19.99 -1.38 -8.77
CA GLU A 154 -21.13 -2.15 -9.25
C GLU A 154 -22.22 -2.25 -8.16
N GLY A 155 -23.47 -2.07 -8.55
CA GLY A 155 -24.61 -2.11 -7.62
C GLY A 155 -24.63 -0.96 -6.61
N THR A 156 -23.96 0.16 -6.89
CA THR A 156 -23.96 1.33 -6.00
C THR A 156 -25.38 1.86 -5.83
N PRO A 157 -25.88 2.00 -4.58
CA PRO A 157 -27.21 2.52 -4.34
C PRO A 157 -27.31 4.00 -4.68
N LEU A 158 -28.51 4.42 -5.08
CA LEU A 158 -28.86 5.83 -5.21
C LEU A 158 -29.33 6.37 -3.85
N ASP A 159 -28.96 7.62 -3.56
CA ASP A 159 -29.57 8.37 -2.47
C ASP A 159 -30.97 8.89 -2.85
N LYS A 160 -31.58 9.65 -1.93
CA LYS A 160 -32.92 10.22 -2.11
C LYS A 160 -33.00 11.21 -3.27
N ASP A 161 -31.87 11.78 -3.68
CA ASP A 161 -31.77 12.76 -4.77
C ASP A 161 -31.38 12.07 -6.09
N GLY A 162 -31.32 10.74 -6.12
CA GLY A 162 -31.00 9.95 -7.30
C GLY A 162 -29.50 9.95 -7.66
N ARG A 163 -28.61 10.17 -6.69
CA ARG A 163 -27.15 10.16 -6.88
C ARG A 163 -26.50 8.92 -6.29
N TYR A 164 -25.49 8.38 -6.94
CA TYR A 164 -24.73 7.23 -6.47
C TYR A 164 -23.92 7.58 -5.22
N VAL A 165 -24.02 6.73 -4.19
CA VAL A 165 -23.35 6.95 -2.90
C VAL A 165 -22.04 6.18 -2.82
N LEU A 166 -20.93 6.91 -2.75
CA LEU A 166 -19.58 6.34 -2.76
C LEU A 166 -18.83 6.61 -1.46
N LYS A 167 -18.01 5.63 -1.07
CA LYS A 167 -16.96 5.80 -0.06
C LYS A 167 -15.60 5.85 -0.75
N VAL A 168 -14.84 6.90 -0.50
CA VAL A 168 -13.47 7.06 -0.98
C VAL A 168 -12.50 6.96 0.20
N ARG A 169 -11.43 6.20 0.00
CA ARG A 169 -10.30 6.12 0.93
C ARG A 169 -9.07 6.70 0.25
N LEU A 170 -8.38 7.59 0.96
CA LEU A 170 -7.09 8.12 0.55
C LEU A 170 -5.99 7.37 1.31
N PHE A 171 -4.78 7.31 0.74
CA PHE A 171 -3.63 6.76 1.44
C PHE A 171 -3.30 7.57 2.69
N ASN A 172 -2.96 6.85 3.76
CA ASN A 172 -2.38 7.43 4.96
C ASN A 172 -0.85 7.40 4.87
N PHE A 173 -0.23 8.55 4.65
CA PHE A 173 1.22 8.71 4.52
C PHE A 173 1.96 8.82 5.85
N LYS A 174 1.32 8.49 6.98
CA LYS A 174 1.86 8.57 8.35
C LYS A 174 2.40 9.96 8.74
N ASN A 175 1.91 10.99 8.07
CA ASN A 175 2.22 12.38 8.36
C ASN A 175 0.93 13.19 8.31
N SER A 176 0.48 13.68 9.47
CA SER A 176 -0.82 14.35 9.60
C SER A 176 -0.95 15.59 8.72
N GLN A 177 0.11 16.39 8.59
CA GLN A 177 0.10 17.58 7.73
C GLN A 177 -0.02 17.20 6.26
N GLN A 178 0.75 16.20 5.81
CA GLN A 178 0.68 15.70 4.43
C GLN A 178 -0.70 15.11 4.12
N ASN A 179 -1.24 14.29 5.03
CA ASN A 179 -2.58 13.71 4.88
C ASN A 179 -3.66 14.81 4.80
N GLN A 180 -3.55 15.86 5.62
CA GLN A 180 -4.48 17.00 5.58
C GLN A 180 -4.38 17.76 4.25
N ASN A 181 -3.17 18.02 3.76
CA ASN A 181 -2.96 18.69 2.47
C ASN A 181 -3.55 17.87 1.31
N VAL A 182 -3.32 16.55 1.31
CA VAL A 182 -3.88 15.62 0.32
C VAL A 182 -5.41 15.62 0.36
N LEU A 183 -6.00 15.61 1.56
CA LEU A 183 -7.46 15.69 1.72
C LEU A 183 -8.03 17.00 1.17
N LEU A 184 -7.39 18.14 1.45
CA LEU A 184 -7.82 19.44 0.93
C LEU A 184 -7.75 19.46 -0.60
N LYS A 185 -6.64 18.99 -1.18
CA LYS A 185 -6.50 18.90 -2.63
C LYS A 185 -7.52 17.97 -3.28
N PHE A 186 -7.83 16.84 -2.63
CA PHE A 186 -8.88 15.96 -3.14
C PHE A 186 -10.26 16.65 -3.12
N LYS A 187 -10.58 17.43 -2.08
CA LYS A 187 -11.82 18.22 -2.05
C LYS A 187 -11.86 19.30 -3.14
N ASP A 188 -10.73 19.95 -3.41
CA ASP A 188 -10.62 20.90 -4.52
C ASP A 188 -10.94 20.22 -5.86
N VAL A 189 -10.36 19.03 -6.11
CA VAL A 189 -10.65 18.22 -7.30
C VAL A 189 -12.13 17.89 -7.42
N LEU A 190 -12.76 17.42 -6.33
CA LEU A 190 -14.20 17.15 -6.32
C LEU A 190 -15.03 18.41 -6.57
N SER A 191 -14.61 19.58 -6.10
CA SER A 191 -15.35 20.84 -6.26
C SER A 191 -15.30 21.39 -7.69
N ILE A 192 -14.23 21.09 -8.41
CA ILE A 192 -14.04 21.51 -9.82
C ILE A 192 -14.87 20.60 -10.75
N ASN A 193 -15.07 19.34 -10.38
CA ASN A 193 -15.86 18.40 -11.16
C ASN A 193 -17.35 18.43 -10.72
N SER A 194 -18.22 18.96 -11.58
CA SER A 194 -19.65 19.13 -11.29
C SER A 194 -20.41 17.83 -11.00
N HIS A 195 -19.88 16.69 -11.41
CA HIS A 195 -20.49 15.38 -11.17
C HIS A 195 -20.44 14.96 -9.70
N PHE A 196 -19.45 15.45 -8.95
CA PHE A 196 -19.22 15.04 -7.57
C PHE A 196 -19.73 16.03 -6.54
N HIS A 197 -20.16 15.51 -5.39
CA HIS A 197 -20.47 16.29 -4.21
C HIS A 197 -19.84 15.65 -2.97
N PHE A 198 -19.04 16.42 -2.24
CA PHE A 198 -18.50 15.98 -0.95
C PHE A 198 -19.56 16.12 0.14
N VAL A 199 -19.96 15.01 0.75
CA VAL A 199 -20.98 14.99 1.80
C VAL A 199 -20.34 15.20 3.18
N ARG A 200 -19.41 14.31 3.56
CA ARG A 200 -18.73 14.37 4.87
C ARG A 200 -17.50 13.48 4.92
N GLN A 201 -16.65 13.70 5.92
CA GLN A 201 -15.61 12.76 6.34
C GLN A 201 -16.08 12.04 7.61
N VAL A 202 -15.86 10.73 7.67
CA VAL A 202 -16.19 9.90 8.82
C VAL A 202 -14.92 9.20 9.29
N GLN A 203 -14.53 9.45 10.53
CA GLN A 203 -13.45 8.73 11.19
C GLN A 203 -14.00 7.45 11.81
N TYR A 204 -13.62 6.29 11.29
CA TYR A 204 -14.07 5.00 11.80
C TYR A 204 -13.15 4.47 12.91
N ALA A 205 -11.84 4.69 12.75
CA ALA A 205 -10.81 4.31 13.70
C ALA A 205 -9.58 5.21 13.50
N GLU A 206 -8.58 5.08 14.37
CA GLU A 206 -7.31 5.77 14.21
C GLU A 206 -6.67 5.41 12.85
N GLY A 207 -6.37 6.43 12.05
CA GLY A 207 -5.79 6.24 10.71
C GLY A 207 -6.76 5.68 9.65
N LEU A 208 -8.05 5.55 9.96
CA LEU A 208 -9.10 5.09 9.05
C LEU A 208 -10.16 6.19 8.86
N ASP A 209 -9.87 7.10 7.95
CA ASP A 209 -10.80 8.12 7.49
C ASP A 209 -11.49 7.67 6.19
N ILE A 210 -12.81 7.78 6.17
CA ILE A 210 -13.63 7.48 5.00
C ILE A 210 -14.30 8.77 4.53
N LEU A 211 -14.16 9.08 3.25
CA LEU A 211 -14.82 10.20 2.60
C LEU A 211 -16.12 9.72 1.98
N HIS A 212 -17.23 10.30 2.40
CA HIS A 212 -18.53 10.09 1.80
C HIS A 212 -18.73 11.14 0.72
N ILE A 213 -18.84 10.69 -0.53
CA ILE A 213 -19.15 11.52 -1.69
C ILE A 213 -20.35 10.96 -2.44
N THR A 214 -21.04 11.79 -3.19
CA THR A 214 -22.08 11.37 -4.13
C THR A 214 -21.70 11.78 -5.55
N THR A 215 -22.10 10.98 -6.53
CA THR A 215 -21.92 11.31 -7.96
C THR A 215 -23.22 11.09 -8.73
N ASP A 216 -23.49 11.90 -9.75
CA ASP A 216 -24.61 11.68 -10.67
C ASP A 216 -24.29 10.67 -11.78
N SER A 217 -23.01 10.37 -12.01
CA SER A 217 -22.51 9.40 -13.00
C SER A 217 -21.35 8.58 -12.43
N LEU A 218 -21.37 7.27 -12.65
CA LEU A 218 -20.24 6.39 -12.28
C LEU A 218 -19.08 6.53 -13.26
N GLU A 219 -19.35 6.91 -14.52
CA GLU A 219 -18.34 7.20 -15.53
C GLU A 219 -17.46 8.39 -15.14
N ALA A 220 -18.00 9.35 -14.38
CA ALA A 220 -17.24 10.49 -13.87
C ALA A 220 -16.08 10.09 -12.93
N ILE A 221 -16.04 8.85 -12.44
CA ILE A 221 -14.92 8.33 -11.62
C ILE A 221 -13.60 8.41 -12.38
N ASP A 222 -13.63 8.25 -13.70
CA ASP A 222 -12.43 8.32 -14.54
C ASP A 222 -11.75 9.71 -14.43
N ASP A 223 -12.52 10.78 -14.23
CA ASP A 223 -12.02 12.15 -14.13
C ASP A 223 -11.20 12.43 -12.85
N ILE A 224 -11.35 11.59 -11.84
CA ILE A 224 -10.65 11.70 -10.55
C ILE A 224 -9.67 10.55 -10.31
N SER A 225 -9.66 9.54 -11.20
CA SER A 225 -8.87 8.32 -11.07
C SER A 225 -7.36 8.58 -11.12
N ASP A 226 -6.92 9.67 -11.75
CA ASP A 226 -5.51 10.07 -11.83
C ASP A 226 -4.99 10.78 -10.57
N PHE A 227 -5.85 11.04 -9.58
CA PHE A 227 -5.44 11.53 -8.26
C PHE A 227 -4.71 10.42 -7.50
N SER A 228 -3.38 10.42 -7.58
CA SER A 228 -2.50 9.33 -7.12
C SER A 228 -2.60 8.92 -5.65
N ALA A 229 -3.26 9.71 -4.80
CA ALA A 229 -3.46 9.40 -3.39
C ALA A 229 -4.77 8.65 -3.10
N ILE A 230 -5.62 8.39 -4.09
CA ILE A 230 -6.79 7.51 -3.93
C ILE A 230 -6.31 6.08 -3.71
N GLN A 231 -6.71 5.49 -2.58
CA GLN A 231 -6.50 4.08 -2.29
C GLN A 231 -7.64 3.23 -2.87
N SER A 232 -8.89 3.68 -2.69
CA SER A 232 -10.06 2.95 -3.19
C SER A 232 -11.29 3.85 -3.34
N ILE A 233 -12.14 3.52 -4.30
CA ILE A 233 -13.49 4.06 -4.50
C ILE A 233 -14.46 2.88 -4.50
N GLN A 234 -15.40 2.86 -3.57
CA GLN A 234 -16.28 1.72 -3.39
C GLN A 234 -17.72 2.17 -3.16
N SER A 235 -18.68 1.31 -3.48
CA SER A 235 -20.07 1.47 -3.04
C SER A 235 -20.15 1.61 -1.51
N MET A 236 -20.95 2.57 -1.03
CA MET A 236 -21.21 2.72 0.40
C MET A 236 -22.39 1.83 0.80
N PRO A 237 -22.23 0.91 1.77
CA PRO A 237 -23.31 0.05 2.19
C PRO A 237 -24.43 0.88 2.85
N THR A 238 -25.65 0.70 2.36
CA THR A 238 -26.86 1.26 2.96
C THR A 238 -27.54 0.20 3.82
N VAL A 239 -27.99 0.60 5.01
CA VAL A 239 -28.82 -0.25 5.87
C VAL A 239 -30.18 0.42 5.96
N GLU A 240 -31.21 -0.27 5.46
CA GLU A 240 -32.59 0.14 5.64
C GLU A 240 -33.19 -0.69 6.77
N VAL A 241 -33.73 -0.01 7.79
CA VAL A 241 -34.50 -0.67 8.84
C VAL A 241 -35.94 -0.73 8.35
N VAL A 242 -36.35 -1.91 7.89
CA VAL A 242 -37.75 -2.19 7.54
C VAL A 242 -38.47 -2.60 8.82
N LEU A 243 -39.66 -2.04 9.07
CA LEU A 243 -40.53 -2.51 10.15
C LEU A 243 -41.05 -3.91 9.77
N ASP A 244 -40.89 -4.88 10.67
CA ASP A 244 -41.56 -6.18 10.51
C ASP A 244 -43.07 -5.94 10.54
N ASP A 245 -43.73 -6.17 9.40
CA ASP A 245 -45.17 -6.28 9.32
C ASP A 245 -45.60 -7.58 10.03
N PHE A 246 -45.69 -7.53 11.37
CA PHE A 246 -46.39 -8.54 12.15
C PHE A 246 -47.89 -8.43 11.88
N PHE A 247 -48.37 -9.14 10.86
CA PHE A 247 -49.79 -9.45 10.67
C PHE A 247 -50.06 -10.94 10.91
#